data_AF-A0AAE1FFJ9-F1
#
_entry.id   AF-A0AAE1FFJ9-F1
#
_cell.length_a   1.000
_cell.length_b   1.000
_cell.length_c   1.000
_cell.angle_alpha   90.00
_cell.angle_beta   90.00
_cell.angle_gamma   90.00
#
_symmetry.space_group_name_H-M   'P 1'
#
loop_
_entity.id
_entity.type
_entity.pdbx_description
1 polymer ?
#
loop_
_entity_poly.entity_id
_entity_poly.type
_entity_poly.pdbx_seq_one_letter_code
_entity_poly.pdbx_strand_id
1 'polypeptide(L)'
;MLQEEWGRAFRGYCPEPCNGFFYYFLIQIITKTIVSHQAVSDEDKGVSLGTITVFISLFGFIPAPIIMGAIIDSTCVVWDHSCGKKGNCWLYDSDQFRTVLHLVPTILIFISMFGEFVVYRNCDSLDLYGLKEDMGLTKKMKEVEAVDEKDDAEEERKEEEKPLKSDPDRTTIV
;
A
#
# COMPACT_ATOMS: atom_id res chain seq x y z
N MET A 1 48.76 14.31 -22.34
CA MET A 1 49.28 14.00 -20.98
C MET A 1 48.07 13.84 -20.09
N LEU A 2 47.61 12.59 -19.92
CA LEU A 2 46.49 12.18 -19.08
C LEU A 2 47.08 11.29 -17.98
N GLN A 3 46.96 11.72 -16.73
CA GLN A 3 47.05 11.04 -15.40
C GLN A 3 47.61 12.09 -14.43
N GLU A 4 46.88 12.58 -13.42
CA GLU A 4 46.70 12.00 -12.08
C GLU A 4 45.77 12.96 -11.29
N GLU A 5 44.45 12.79 -11.34
CA GLU A 5 43.50 13.63 -10.55
C GLU A 5 42.59 12.80 -9.62
N TRP A 6 42.97 11.55 -9.32
CA TRP A 6 42.28 10.73 -8.32
C TRP A 6 43.08 10.75 -7.03
N GLY A 7 42.56 11.37 -5.95
CA GLY A 7 43.20 11.30 -4.62
C GLY A 7 43.18 12.56 -3.76
N ARG A 8 42.62 13.68 -4.23
CA ARG A 8 42.43 14.88 -3.38
C ARG A 8 41.11 14.80 -2.63
N ALA A 9 41.16 14.37 -1.38
CA ALA A 9 40.04 14.52 -0.45
C ALA A 9 39.99 15.97 0.04
N PHE A 10 38.89 16.68 -0.26
CA PHE A 10 38.67 18.02 0.27
C PHE A 10 38.01 17.91 1.66
N ARG A 11 38.55 18.64 2.66
CA ARG A 11 37.86 18.78 3.95
C ARG A 11 36.63 19.67 3.74
N GLY A 12 35.45 19.11 3.89
CA GLY A 12 34.18 19.82 3.73
C GLY A 12 33.01 18.84 3.62
N TYR A 13 31.80 19.37 3.54
CA TYR A 13 30.61 18.57 3.23
C TYR A 13 30.59 18.23 1.74
N CYS A 14 30.06 17.05 1.40
CA CYS A 14 29.87 16.65 0.01
C CYS A 14 28.89 17.63 -0.67
N PRO A 15 29.23 18.21 -1.84
CA PRO A 15 28.39 19.21 -2.52
C PRO A 15 27.14 18.62 -3.18
N GLU A 16 26.92 17.30 -3.09
CA GLU A 16 25.76 16.68 -3.72
C GLU A 16 24.44 17.06 -3.02
N PRO A 17 23.46 17.62 -3.75
CA PRO A 17 22.16 17.96 -3.17
C PRO A 17 21.39 16.70 -2.75
N CYS A 18 21.31 16.44 -1.44
CA CYS A 18 20.56 15.32 -0.86
C CYS A 18 19.03 15.54 -0.79
N ASN A 19 18.50 16.63 -1.38
CA ASN A 19 17.08 16.98 -1.26
C ASN A 19 16.13 15.95 -1.91
N GLY A 20 16.57 15.25 -2.95
CA GLY A 20 15.76 14.22 -3.63
C GLY A 20 15.36 13.05 -2.72
N PHE A 21 16.16 12.75 -1.71
CA PHE A 21 15.89 11.66 -0.77
C PHE A 21 14.65 11.94 0.10
N PHE A 22 14.48 13.19 0.54
CA PHE A 22 13.32 13.60 1.34
C PHE A 22 12.03 13.48 0.54
N TYR A 23 12.01 13.98 -0.71
CA TYR A 23 10.84 13.85 -1.57
C TYR A 23 10.50 12.39 -1.88
N TYR A 24 11.51 11.55 -2.11
CA TYR A 24 11.31 10.11 -2.32
C TYR A 24 10.71 9.42 -1.07
N PHE A 25 11.23 9.71 0.12
CA PHE A 25 10.69 9.17 1.37
C PHE A 25 9.24 9.59 1.61
N LEU A 26 8.91 10.87 1.38
CA LEU A 26 7.56 11.38 1.56
C LEU A 26 6.58 10.73 0.57
N ILE A 27 6.96 10.61 -0.70
CA ILE A 27 6.13 9.94 -1.72
C ILE A 27 5.89 8.48 -1.33
N GLN A 28 6.93 7.74 -0.93
CA GLN A 28 6.80 6.34 -0.56
C GLN A 28 5.90 6.11 0.66
N ILE A 29 5.95 7.01 1.66
CA ILE A 29 5.06 6.94 2.83
C ILE A 29 3.60 7.14 2.42
N ILE A 30 3.33 8.18 1.61
CA ILE A 30 1.97 8.52 1.15
C ILE A 30 1.39 7.39 0.31
N THR A 31 2.15 6.85 -0.64
CA THR A 31 1.68 5.78 -1.54
C THR A 31 1.38 4.49 -0.79
N LYS A 32 2.22 4.10 0.19
CA LYS A 32 2.01 2.88 0.97
C LYS A 32 0.83 2.95 1.95
N THR A 33 0.56 4.11 2.53
CA THR A 33 -0.53 4.28 3.50
C THR A 33 -1.91 4.31 2.83
N ILE A 34 -2.02 4.91 1.64
CA ILE A 34 -3.30 5.00 0.91
C ILE A 34 -3.78 3.62 0.42
N VAL A 35 -2.87 2.80 -0.10
CA VAL A 35 -3.22 1.49 -0.69
C VAL A 35 -3.58 0.44 0.38
N SER A 36 -2.99 0.51 1.56
CA SER A 36 -3.18 -0.51 2.61
C SER A 36 -4.52 -0.42 3.33
N HIS A 37 -5.22 0.71 3.26
CA HIS A 37 -6.41 0.97 4.10
C HIS A 37 -7.76 0.69 3.43
N GLN A 38 -7.82 0.38 2.13
CA GLN A 38 -9.08 0.36 1.36
C GLN A 38 -9.51 -1.03 0.83
N ALA A 39 -8.73 -2.10 1.03
CA ALA A 39 -8.91 -3.31 0.21
C ALA A 39 -9.52 -4.54 0.90
N VAL A 40 -9.85 -4.52 2.20
CA VAL A 40 -10.27 -5.75 2.91
C VAL A 40 -11.36 -5.45 3.95
N SER A 41 -12.38 -6.32 4.01
CA SER A 41 -13.36 -6.39 5.10
C SER A 41 -12.65 -6.61 6.44
N ASP A 42 -13.20 -6.08 7.54
CA ASP A 42 -12.52 -6.10 8.84
C ASP A 42 -12.26 -7.52 9.39
N GLU A 43 -12.96 -8.54 8.87
CA GLU A 43 -12.89 -9.93 9.34
C GLU A 43 -11.64 -10.68 8.82
N ASP A 44 -11.18 -10.42 7.59
CA ASP A 44 -10.04 -11.13 6.96
C ASP A 44 -8.75 -10.28 6.86
N LYS A 45 -8.81 -9.04 7.36
CA LYS A 45 -7.72 -8.08 7.30
C LYS A 45 -6.49 -8.54 8.08
N GLY A 46 -6.67 -9.22 9.21
CA GLY A 46 -5.55 -9.71 10.03
C GLY A 46 -4.77 -10.84 9.34
N VAL A 47 -5.48 -11.81 8.75
CA VAL A 47 -4.87 -12.97 8.07
C VAL A 47 -4.12 -12.54 6.82
N SER A 48 -4.75 -11.72 5.98
CA SER A 48 -4.14 -11.18 4.76
C SER A 48 -2.87 -10.36 5.04
N LEU A 49 -2.92 -9.44 6.01
CA LEU A 49 -1.75 -8.65 6.42
C LEU A 49 -0.64 -9.53 6.99
N GLY A 50 -0.97 -10.56 7.78
CA GLY A 50 -0.01 -11.52 8.31
C GLY A 50 0.69 -12.28 7.18
N THR A 51 -0.06 -12.82 6.23
CA THR A 51 0.47 -13.56 5.07
C THR A 51 1.37 -12.68 4.22
N ILE A 52 0.93 -11.46 3.87
CA ILE A 52 1.74 -10.49 3.11
C ILE A 52 3.04 -10.17 3.86
N THR A 53 2.97 -9.99 5.18
CA THR A 53 4.16 -9.70 6.01
C THR A 53 5.17 -10.85 6.01
N VAL A 54 4.72 -12.10 6.03
CA VAL A 54 5.59 -13.27 5.91
C VAL A 54 6.29 -13.28 4.55
N PHE A 55 5.56 -13.05 3.46
CA PHE A 55 6.15 -12.97 2.12
C PHE A 55 7.14 -11.81 1.99
N ILE A 56 6.82 -10.62 2.49
CA ILE A 56 7.75 -9.48 2.52
C ILE A 56 9.00 -9.82 3.34
N SER A 57 8.85 -10.56 4.44
CA SER A 57 9.98 -10.91 5.28
C SER A 57 10.92 -11.89 4.60
N LEU A 58 10.36 -12.91 3.94
CA LEU A 58 11.14 -13.94 3.25
C LEU A 58 11.81 -13.39 1.98
N PHE A 59 11.09 -12.62 1.18
CA PHE A 59 11.54 -12.19 -0.15
C PHE A 59 12.01 -10.74 -0.22
N GLY A 60 11.79 -9.94 0.82
CA GLY A 60 12.27 -8.57 0.91
C GLY A 60 13.47 -8.46 1.86
N PHE A 61 13.28 -8.84 3.13
CA PHE A 61 14.31 -8.59 4.15
C PHE A 61 15.53 -9.51 4.06
N ILE A 62 15.40 -10.73 3.52
CA ILE A 62 16.55 -11.63 3.35
C ILE A 62 17.41 -11.26 2.13
N PRO A 63 16.85 -11.02 0.92
CA PRO A 63 17.67 -10.67 -0.23
C PRO A 63 18.15 -9.22 -0.21
N ALA A 64 17.45 -8.29 0.45
CA ALA A 64 17.89 -6.89 0.54
C ALA A 64 19.34 -6.71 1.06
N PRO A 65 19.75 -7.28 2.21
CA PRO A 65 21.13 -7.16 2.70
C PRO A 65 22.14 -7.91 1.83
N ILE A 66 21.75 -9.03 1.21
CA ILE A 66 22.63 -9.78 0.30
C ILE A 66 22.93 -8.96 -0.94
N ILE A 67 21.88 -8.41 -1.57
CA ILE A 67 22.01 -7.55 -2.75
C ILE A 67 22.78 -6.28 -2.39
N MET A 68 22.48 -5.63 -1.26
CA MET A 68 23.24 -4.45 -0.84
C MET A 68 24.72 -4.77 -0.58
N GLY A 69 25.03 -5.91 0.04
CA GLY A 69 26.42 -6.35 0.21
C GLY A 69 27.14 -6.49 -1.13
N ALA A 70 26.50 -7.15 -2.11
CA ALA A 70 27.06 -7.30 -3.45
C ALA A 70 27.21 -5.97 -4.20
N ILE A 71 26.26 -5.04 -4.03
CA ILE A 71 26.33 -3.69 -4.62
C ILE A 71 27.53 -2.93 -4.04
N ILE A 72 27.66 -2.92 -2.71
CA ILE A 72 28.77 -2.26 -2.01
C ILE A 72 30.10 -2.81 -2.52
N ASP A 73 30.24 -4.14 -2.58
CA ASP A 73 31.44 -4.79 -3.11
C ASP A 73 31.70 -4.46 -4.59
N SER A 74 30.66 -4.33 -5.42
CA SER A 74 30.79 -4.01 -6.85
C SER A 74 31.26 -2.57 -7.11
N THR A 75 30.94 -1.64 -6.21
CA THR A 75 31.31 -0.22 -6.31
C THR A 75 32.70 0.08 -5.74
N CYS A 76 33.41 -0.95 -5.26
CA CYS A 76 34.73 -0.77 -4.70
C CYS A 76 35.76 -0.43 -5.80
N VAL A 77 36.42 0.72 -5.64
CA VAL A 77 37.50 1.18 -6.52
C VAL A 77 38.86 0.69 -6.02
N VAL A 78 39.07 0.71 -4.70
CA VAL A 78 40.36 0.34 -4.07
C VAL A 78 40.14 -0.69 -2.96
N TRP A 79 40.63 -1.90 -3.22
CA TRP A 79 40.61 -3.01 -2.27
C TRP A 79 41.83 -3.02 -1.36
N ASP A 80 41.61 -3.26 -0.06
CA ASP A 80 42.70 -3.57 0.85
C ASP A 80 43.21 -4.99 0.63
N HIS A 81 44.52 -5.17 0.78
CA HIS A 81 45.16 -6.48 0.75
C HIS A 81 46.03 -6.65 1.99
N SER A 82 45.46 -7.25 3.03
CA SER A 82 46.20 -7.60 4.23
C SER A 82 46.64 -9.06 4.16
N CYS A 83 47.94 -9.31 4.34
CA CYS A 83 48.55 -10.64 4.30
C CYS A 83 48.25 -11.44 3.01
N GLY A 84 48.13 -10.75 1.87
CA GLY A 84 47.84 -11.38 0.56
C GLY A 84 46.39 -11.82 0.36
N LYS A 85 45.47 -11.48 1.26
CA LYS A 85 44.02 -11.75 1.13
C LYS A 85 43.26 -10.44 0.91
N LYS A 86 42.18 -10.52 0.12
CA LYS A 86 41.27 -9.39 -0.12
C LYS A 86 40.55 -9.03 1.19
N GLY A 87 40.76 -7.80 1.65
CA GLY A 87 40.18 -7.23 2.87
C GLY A 87 39.00 -6.30 2.57
N ASN A 88 38.79 -5.32 3.44
CA ASN A 88 37.73 -4.31 3.27
C ASN A 88 38.05 -3.35 2.12
N CYS A 89 37.05 -2.75 1.51
CA CYS A 89 37.25 -1.69 0.53
C CYS A 89 37.48 -0.34 1.21
N TRP A 90 38.45 0.43 0.70
CA TRP A 90 38.81 1.75 1.25
C TRP A 90 38.07 2.89 0.57
N LEU A 91 37.78 2.75 -0.72
CA LEU A 91 37.15 3.80 -1.53
C LEU A 91 36.08 3.21 -2.45
N TYR A 92 34.88 3.77 -2.33
CA TYR A 92 33.71 3.40 -3.11
C TYR A 92 33.35 4.50 -4.11
N ASP A 93 32.96 4.11 -5.31
CA ASP A 93 32.43 4.99 -6.34
C ASP A 93 30.98 5.38 -6.00
N SER A 94 30.74 6.66 -5.76
CA SER A 94 29.43 7.17 -5.36
C SER A 94 28.42 7.25 -6.52
N ASP A 95 28.89 7.42 -7.76
CA ASP A 95 28.01 7.56 -8.94
C ASP A 95 27.49 6.20 -9.37
N GLN A 96 28.37 5.19 -9.37
CA GLN A 96 27.95 3.81 -9.61
C GLN A 96 27.03 3.31 -8.49
N PHE A 97 27.33 3.65 -7.23
CA PHE A 97 26.48 3.28 -6.09
C PHE A 97 25.06 3.84 -6.24
N ARG A 98 24.90 5.13 -6.57
CA ARG A 98 23.59 5.74 -6.80
C ARG A 98 22.85 5.10 -7.97
N THR A 99 23.55 4.86 -9.08
CA THR A 99 22.95 4.28 -10.28
C THR A 99 22.38 2.89 -10.00
N VAL A 100 23.17 2.02 -9.37
CA VAL A 100 22.74 0.65 -9.06
C VAL A 100 21.64 0.64 -7.99
N LEU A 101 21.72 1.52 -6.99
CA LEU A 101 20.70 1.66 -5.94
C LEU A 101 19.34 2.07 -6.50
N HIS A 102 19.28 2.83 -7.60
CA HIS A 102 18.02 3.20 -8.25
C HIS A 102 17.59 2.21 -9.34
N LEU A 103 18.53 1.63 -10.08
CA LEU A 103 18.24 0.69 -11.16
C LEU A 103 17.64 -0.62 -10.65
N VAL A 104 18.19 -1.18 -9.55
CA VAL A 104 17.75 -2.46 -9.00
C VAL A 104 16.28 -2.43 -8.56
N PRO A 105 15.82 -1.47 -7.72
CA PRO A 105 14.42 -1.36 -7.37
C PRO A 105 13.52 -1.12 -8.58
N THR A 106 13.98 -0.32 -9.54
CA THR A 106 13.23 -0.04 -10.77
C THR A 106 12.94 -1.34 -11.52
N ILE A 107 13.95 -2.17 -11.76
CA ILE A 107 13.79 -3.48 -12.41
C ILE A 107 12.85 -4.39 -11.62
N LEU A 108 13.02 -4.46 -10.29
CA LEU A 108 12.16 -5.29 -9.44
C LEU A 108 10.70 -4.85 -9.52
N ILE A 109 10.43 -3.54 -9.48
CA ILE A 109 9.07 -2.99 -9.62
C ILE A 109 8.49 -3.32 -11.00
N PHE A 110 9.27 -3.21 -12.08
CA PHE A 110 8.82 -3.61 -13.41
C PHE A 110 8.44 -5.09 -13.49
N ILE A 111 9.21 -5.97 -12.84
CA ILE A 111 8.90 -7.40 -12.75
C ILE A 111 7.62 -7.63 -11.93
N SER A 112 7.47 -6.94 -10.79
CA SER A 112 6.26 -7.00 -9.97
C SER A 112 5.02 -6.55 -10.74
N MET A 113 5.10 -5.41 -11.43
CA MET A 113 4.04 -4.89 -12.28
C MET A 113 3.64 -5.89 -13.37
N PHE A 114 4.62 -6.54 -13.99
CA PHE A 114 4.35 -7.59 -14.98
C PHE A 114 3.67 -8.81 -14.35
N GLY A 115 4.12 -9.24 -13.16
CA GLY A 115 3.50 -10.33 -12.41
C GLY A 115 2.05 -10.02 -12.04
N GLU A 116 1.79 -8.82 -11.52
CA GLU A 116 0.44 -8.32 -11.23
C GLU A 116 -0.43 -8.28 -12.48
N PHE A 117 0.10 -7.80 -13.61
CA PHE A 117 -0.61 -7.79 -14.88
C PHE A 117 -0.99 -9.21 -15.33
N VAL A 118 -0.07 -10.18 -15.23
CA VAL A 118 -0.33 -11.58 -15.57
C VAL A 118 -1.38 -12.20 -14.64
N VAL A 119 -1.26 -11.97 -13.33
CA VAL A 119 -2.25 -12.43 -12.35
C VAL A 119 -3.61 -11.80 -12.64
N TYR A 120 -3.66 -10.50 -12.92
CA TYR A 120 -4.88 -9.80 -13.27
C TYR A 120 -5.53 -10.39 -14.53
N ARG A 121 -4.73 -10.71 -15.56
CA ARG A 121 -5.23 -11.37 -16.79
C ARG A 121 -5.79 -12.77 -16.53
N ASN A 122 -5.27 -13.47 -15.52
CA ASN A 122 -5.67 -14.84 -15.17
C ASN A 122 -6.69 -14.92 -14.01
N CYS A 123 -6.99 -13.79 -13.36
CA CYS A 123 -7.86 -13.74 -12.17
C CYS A 123 -9.33 -14.03 -12.50
N ASP A 124 -9.74 -13.88 -13.76
CA ASP A 124 -11.11 -14.13 -14.23
C ASP A 124 -11.59 -15.58 -14.01
N SER A 125 -10.68 -16.53 -13.74
CA SER A 125 -11.04 -17.93 -13.51
C SER A 125 -11.16 -18.33 -12.04
N LEU A 126 -11.00 -17.41 -11.07
CA LEU A 126 -10.98 -17.73 -9.65
C LEU A 126 -12.20 -17.08 -8.95
N ASP A 127 -13.29 -17.85 -8.81
CA ASP A 127 -14.48 -17.48 -8.03
C ASP A 127 -14.11 -17.52 -6.54
N LEU A 128 -13.51 -16.42 -6.07
CA LEU A 128 -12.86 -16.35 -4.77
C LEU A 128 -13.83 -15.79 -3.73
N TYR A 129 -14.35 -16.72 -2.93
CA TYR A 129 -15.35 -16.55 -1.87
C TYR A 129 -16.74 -16.15 -2.37
N GLY A 130 -17.77 -16.76 -1.77
CA GLY A 130 -19.19 -16.54 -2.05
C GLY A 130 -19.70 -15.13 -1.77
N LEU A 131 -18.90 -14.09 -1.98
CA LEU A 131 -19.24 -12.66 -1.83
C LEU A 131 -20.46 -12.24 -2.68
N LYS A 132 -20.81 -12.98 -3.73
CA LYS A 132 -22.11 -12.80 -4.41
C LYS A 132 -23.29 -13.15 -3.48
N GLU A 133 -23.14 -14.15 -2.62
CA GLU A 133 -24.11 -14.52 -1.60
C GLU A 133 -24.11 -13.50 -0.45
N ASP A 134 -22.94 -13.05 0.02
CA ASP A 134 -22.84 -12.11 1.16
C ASP A 134 -23.28 -10.68 0.80
N MET A 135 -22.88 -10.18 -0.38
CA MET A 135 -23.43 -8.92 -0.91
C MET A 135 -24.91 -9.08 -1.28
N GLY A 136 -25.33 -10.27 -1.71
CA GLY A 136 -26.73 -10.60 -1.96
C GLY A 136 -27.58 -10.58 -0.70
N LEU A 137 -27.05 -11.11 0.42
CA LEU A 137 -27.70 -11.14 1.73
C LEU A 137 -27.76 -9.73 2.33
N THR A 138 -26.66 -8.97 2.22
CA THR A 138 -26.61 -7.56 2.62
C THR A 138 -27.59 -6.71 1.82
N LYS A 139 -27.70 -6.94 0.51
CA LYS A 139 -28.67 -6.25 -0.35
C LYS A 139 -30.10 -6.62 0.03
N LYS A 140 -30.36 -7.90 0.31
CA LYS A 140 -31.67 -8.37 0.79
C LYS A 140 -32.03 -7.77 2.15
N MET A 141 -31.10 -7.71 3.10
CA MET A 141 -31.34 -7.07 4.39
C MET A 141 -31.68 -5.58 4.24
N LYS A 142 -30.94 -4.85 3.40
CA LYS A 142 -31.25 -3.44 3.09
C LYS A 142 -32.59 -3.26 2.37
N GLU A 143 -32.97 -4.20 1.51
CA GLU A 143 -34.25 -4.17 0.81
C GLU A 143 -35.42 -4.44 1.78
N VAL A 144 -35.23 -5.32 2.77
CA VAL A 144 -36.20 -5.55 3.85
C VAL A 144 -36.32 -4.33 4.75
N GLU A 145 -35.21 -3.74 5.22
CA GLU A 145 -35.24 -2.51 6.04
C GLU A 145 -35.93 -1.33 5.31
N ALA A 146 -35.68 -1.18 4.00
CA ALA A 146 -36.30 -0.13 3.20
C ALA A 146 -37.80 -0.39 2.89
N VAL A 147 -38.28 -1.62 3.10
CA VAL A 147 -39.70 -1.95 3.03
C VAL A 147 -40.35 -1.67 4.39
N ASP A 148 -39.72 -2.09 5.49
CA ASP A 148 -40.22 -1.82 6.85
C ASP A 148 -40.35 -0.30 7.10
N GLU A 149 -39.37 0.52 6.70
CA GLU A 149 -39.42 1.98 6.83
C GLU A 149 -40.56 2.61 6.01
N LYS A 150 -40.94 2.01 4.89
CA LYS A 150 -42.06 2.49 4.07
C LYS A 150 -43.41 2.11 4.66
N ASP A 151 -43.51 0.91 5.22
CA ASP A 151 -44.73 0.43 5.86
C ASP A 151 -45.03 1.27 7.11
N ASP A 152 -44.01 1.57 7.93
CA ASP A 152 -44.12 2.47 9.07
C ASP A 152 -44.54 3.89 8.65
N ALA A 153 -43.92 4.44 7.60
CA ALA A 153 -44.28 5.77 7.08
C ALA A 153 -45.68 5.82 6.44
N GLU A 154 -46.19 4.70 5.93
CA GLU A 154 -47.55 4.58 5.43
C GLU A 154 -48.57 4.44 6.58
N GLU A 155 -48.18 3.79 7.67
CA GLU A 155 -48.99 3.67 8.89
C GLU A 155 -49.13 5.03 9.60
N GLU A 156 -48.04 5.78 9.75
CA GLU A 156 -48.06 7.16 10.30
C GLU A 156 -48.92 8.10 9.44
N ARG A 157 -48.83 8.00 8.10
CA ARG A 157 -49.66 8.79 7.19
C ARG A 157 -51.16 8.49 7.35
N LYS A 158 -51.51 7.22 7.56
CA LYS A 158 -52.90 6.80 7.82
C LYS A 158 -53.40 7.28 9.19
N GLU A 159 -52.49 7.46 10.15
CA GLU A 159 -52.83 7.99 11.47
C GLU A 159 -53.04 9.52 11.46
N GLU A 160 -52.24 10.28 10.69
CA GLU A 160 -52.43 11.72 10.47
C GLU A 160 -53.69 12.06 9.66
N GLU A 161 -54.10 11.22 8.70
CA GLU A 161 -55.32 11.43 7.91
C GLU A 161 -56.63 11.14 8.68
N LYS A 162 -56.55 10.62 9.91
CA LYS A 162 -57.74 10.38 10.71
C LYS A 162 -58.37 11.73 11.09
N PRO A 163 -59.59 12.05 10.64
CA PRO A 163 -60.19 13.35 10.87
C PRO A 163 -60.27 13.61 12.37
N LEU A 164 -59.75 14.76 12.79
CA LEU A 164 -59.98 15.36 14.09
C LEU A 164 -61.50 15.34 14.30
N LYS A 165 -61.99 14.39 15.11
CA LYS A 165 -63.40 14.35 15.48
C LYS A 165 -63.66 15.66 16.22
N SER A 166 -64.26 16.60 15.52
CA SER A 166 -64.93 17.76 16.08
C SER A 166 -65.90 17.22 17.12
N ASP A 167 -65.60 17.44 18.40
CA ASP A 167 -66.49 17.16 19.51
C ASP A 167 -67.69 18.12 19.42
N PRO A 168 -68.91 17.66 19.08
CA PRO A 168 -70.08 18.52 18.99
C PRO A 168 -71.06 18.31 20.14
N ASP A 169 -70.68 17.65 21.25
CA ASP A 169 -71.59 17.47 22.38
C ASP A 169 -71.07 18.07 23.68
N ARG A 170 -70.99 19.41 23.66
CA ARG A 170 -71.06 20.22 24.87
C ARG A 170 -72.24 21.19 24.80
N THR A 171 -73.41 20.66 25.16
CA THR A 171 -74.61 21.31 25.75
C THR A 171 -75.68 21.90 24.79
N THR A 172 -76.93 21.39 24.85
CA THR A 172 -78.10 22.00 25.54
C THR A 172 -79.46 21.53 24.97
N ILE A 173 -80.31 20.99 25.85
CA ILE A 173 -81.77 21.20 26.02
C ILE A 173 -82.50 21.97 24.89
N VAL A 174 -83.42 21.30 24.18
CA VAL A 174 -84.91 21.44 24.13
C VAL A 174 -85.41 20.57 22.98
#